data_AF-A0A2U8U7J9-F1
#
_entry.id   AF-A0A2U8U7J9-F1
#
_cell.length_a   1.000
_cell.length_b   1.000
_cell.length_c   1.000
_cell.angle_alpha   90.00
_cell.angle_beta   90.00
_cell.angle_gamma   90.00
#
_symmetry.space_group_name_H-M   'P 1'
#
loop_
_entity.id
_entity.type
_entity.pdbx_description
1 polymer ?
#
loop_
_entity_poly.entity_id
_entity_poly.type
_entity_poly.pdbx_seq_one_letter_code
_entity_poly.pdbx_strand_id
1 'polypeptide(L)'
;ILSTKYTINTYIIEEKQFQWSQLNEYINFIITGVTVLVVAVPEGLPLAVTLSLAYSVKKMMKDNNLVRHLDACETMGNATAICSDKTGTLTTNRMTVVQAYVCNKLATTCADFAHIPPEVEEKLIKSIAINSAYTS
;
A
#
# COMPACT_ATOMS: atom_id res chain seq x y z
N ILE A 1 -20.15 39.71 13.66
CA ILE A 1 -20.45 40.41 12.39
C ILE A 1 -21.96 40.51 12.19
N LEU A 2 -22.69 39.39 12.02
CA LEU A 2 -24.16 39.42 11.85
C LEU A 2 -24.88 40.02 13.08
N SER A 3 -24.53 39.58 14.29
CA SER A 3 -25.07 40.16 15.54
C SER A 3 -24.75 41.65 15.66
N THR A 4 -23.50 42.04 15.43
CA THR A 4 -23.02 43.43 15.51
C THR A 4 -23.71 44.34 14.51
N LYS A 5 -23.90 43.88 13.26
CA LYS A 5 -24.63 44.61 12.21
C LYS A 5 -26.11 44.76 12.56
N TYR A 6 -26.73 43.70 13.08
CA TYR A 6 -28.13 43.73 13.51
C TYR A 6 -28.32 44.71 14.68
N THR A 7 -27.43 44.70 15.68
CA THR A 7 -27.49 45.64 16.81
C THR A 7 -27.34 47.10 16.35
N ILE A 8 -26.42 47.38 15.43
CA ILE A 8 -26.22 48.75 14.92
C ILE A 8 -27.46 49.22 14.12
N ASN A 9 -27.98 48.42 13.20
CA ASN A 9 -29.13 48.83 12.39
C ASN A 9 -30.39 49.01 13.24
N THR A 10 -30.69 48.09 14.16
CA THR A 10 -31.96 48.11 14.90
C THR A 10 -31.98 49.14 16.03
N TYR A 11 -30.86 49.34 16.74
CA TYR A 11 -30.82 50.23 17.91
C TYR A 11 -30.22 51.61 17.65
N ILE A 12 -29.34 51.75 16.65
CA ILE A 12 -28.69 53.04 16.35
C ILE A 12 -29.36 53.75 15.17
N ILE A 13 -29.81 53.02 14.14
CA ILE A 13 -30.43 53.63 12.96
C ILE A 13 -31.96 53.66 13.07
N GLU A 14 -32.58 52.55 13.46
CA GLU A 14 -34.05 52.44 13.54
C GLU A 14 -34.63 52.85 14.90
N GLU A 15 -33.78 53.16 15.90
CA GLU A 15 -34.17 53.58 17.26
C GLU A 15 -35.27 52.72 17.93
N LYS A 16 -35.32 51.42 17.64
CA LYS A 16 -36.34 50.52 18.23
C LYS A 16 -36.00 50.12 19.67
N GLN A 17 -37.02 50.06 20.51
CA GLN A 17 -36.87 49.58 21.89
C GLN A 17 -36.62 48.06 21.95
N PHE A 18 -35.86 47.63 22.96
CA PHE A 18 -35.56 46.22 23.20
C PHE A 18 -36.84 45.43 23.46
N GLN A 19 -37.06 44.37 22.70
CA GLN A 19 -38.20 43.47 22.80
C GLN A 19 -37.67 42.04 22.93
N TRP A 20 -38.28 41.24 23.82
CA TRP A 20 -37.86 39.86 24.06
C TRP A 20 -37.89 38.96 22.81
N SER A 21 -38.68 39.32 21.80
CA SER A 21 -38.72 38.63 20.50
C SER A 21 -37.39 38.67 19.74
N GLN A 22 -36.57 39.71 19.94
CA GLN A 22 -35.27 39.89 19.26
C GLN A 22 -34.22 38.87 19.71
N LEU A 23 -34.45 38.22 20.85
CA LEU A 23 -33.59 37.17 21.39
C LEU A 23 -33.55 35.95 20.46
N ASN A 24 -34.67 35.66 19.77
CA ASN A 24 -34.73 34.60 18.75
C ASN A 24 -33.83 34.89 17.54
N GLU A 25 -33.68 36.16 17.15
CA GLU A 25 -32.79 36.54 16.04
C GLU A 25 -31.31 36.38 16.41
N TYR A 26 -30.93 36.71 17.65
CA TYR A 26 -29.58 36.44 18.13
C TYR A 26 -29.27 34.94 18.19
N ILE A 27 -30.24 34.10 18.61
CA ILE A 27 -30.11 32.64 18.56
C ILE A 27 -29.92 32.18 17.11
N ASN A 28 -30.69 32.70 16.16
CA ASN A 28 -30.55 32.36 14.74
C ASN A 28 -29.16 32.74 14.18
N PHE A 29 -28.58 33.88 14.60
CA PHE A 29 -27.22 34.23 14.20
C PHE A 29 -26.16 33.29 14.78
N ILE A 30 -26.35 32.81 16.02
CA ILE A 30 -25.47 31.80 16.62
C ILE A 30 -25.58 30.48 15.85
N ILE A 31 -26.81 30.02 15.57
CA ILE A 31 -27.06 28.80 14.79
C ILE A 31 -26.39 28.91 13.41
N THR A 32 -26.56 30.05 12.72
CA THR A 32 -25.93 30.30 11.42
C THR A 32 -24.40 30.28 11.50
N GLY A 33 -23.81 30.78 12.59
CA GLY A 33 -22.36 30.69 12.81
C GLY A 33 -21.88 29.25 12.99
N VAL A 34 -22.62 28.45 13.77
CA VAL A 34 -22.32 27.03 14.00
C VAL A 34 -22.47 26.22 12.71
N THR A 35 -23.50 26.46 11.90
CA THR A 35 -23.68 25.74 10.63
C THR A 35 -22.56 26.02 9.65
N VAL A 36 -22.11 27.28 9.52
CA VAL A 36 -20.94 27.62 8.69
C VAL A 36 -19.67 26.94 9.20
N LEU A 37 -19.46 26.89 10.52
CA LEU A 37 -18.31 26.23 11.12
C LEU A 37 -18.27 24.72 10.82
N VAL A 38 -19.40 24.03 10.95
CA VAL A 38 -19.51 22.59 10.63
C VAL A 38 -19.25 22.32 9.15
N VAL A 39 -19.73 23.18 8.24
CA VAL A 39 -19.46 23.05 6.80
C VAL A 39 -17.99 23.34 6.47
N ALA A 40 -17.35 24.24 7.20
CA ALA A 40 -15.94 24.61 7.00
C ALA A 40 -14.96 23.53 7.48
N VAL A 41 -15.34 22.68 8.43
CA VAL A 41 -14.52 21.56 8.91
C VAL A 41 -15.00 20.27 8.24
N PRO A 42 -14.27 19.74 7.24
CA PRO A 42 -14.70 18.54 6.55
C PRO A 42 -14.39 17.29 7.39
N GLU A 43 -15.26 16.97 8.34
CA GLU A 43 -15.16 15.76 9.18
C GLU A 43 -15.22 14.46 8.35
N GLY A 44 -15.80 14.52 7.13
CA GLY A 44 -15.90 13.40 6.21
C GLY A 44 -14.62 13.09 5.41
N LEU A 45 -13.66 14.01 5.35
CA LEU A 45 -12.42 13.83 4.57
C LEU A 45 -11.57 12.65 5.08
N PRO A 46 -11.24 12.53 6.38
CA PRO A 46 -10.48 11.38 6.88
C PRO A 46 -11.23 10.04 6.73
N LEU A 47 -12.57 10.07 6.80
CA LEU A 47 -13.41 8.90 6.57
C LEU A 47 -13.34 8.42 5.11
N ALA A 48 -13.39 9.35 4.15
CA ALA A 48 -13.28 9.02 2.73
C ALA A 48 -11.93 8.35 2.40
N VAL A 49 -10.83 8.87 2.94
CA VAL A 49 -9.48 8.29 2.75
C VAL A 49 -9.42 6.87 3.31
N THR A 50 -9.88 6.67 4.55
CA THR A 50 -9.85 5.35 5.20
C THR A 50 -10.70 4.32 4.43
N LEU A 51 -11.88 4.72 3.95
CA LEU A 51 -12.75 3.85 3.16
C LEU A 51 -12.11 3.45 1.83
N SER A 52 -11.46 4.41 1.15
CA SER A 52 -10.77 4.17 -0.12
C SER A 52 -9.57 3.22 0.03
N LEU A 53 -8.80 3.36 1.13
CA LEU A 53 -7.68 2.47 1.45
C LEU A 53 -8.17 1.07 1.82
N ALA A 54 -9.23 0.95 2.64
CA ALA A 54 -9.79 -0.33 3.01
C ALA A 54 -10.32 -1.11 1.79
N TYR A 55 -10.98 -0.42 0.86
CA TYR A 55 -11.44 -1.04 -0.39
C TYR A 55 -10.25 -1.48 -1.26
N SER A 56 -9.22 -0.65 -1.38
CA SER A 56 -8.00 -0.96 -2.13
C SER A 56 -7.27 -2.18 -1.57
N VAL A 57 -7.10 -2.27 -0.25
CA VAL A 57 -6.47 -3.45 0.40
C VAL A 57 -7.27 -4.73 0.17
N LYS A 58 -8.60 -4.66 0.23
CA LYS A 58 -9.47 -5.81 -0.07
C LYS A 58 -9.28 -6.31 -1.51
N LYS A 59 -9.09 -5.39 -2.46
CA LYS A 59 -8.81 -5.75 -3.86
C LYS A 59 -7.41 -6.35 -4.01
N MET A 60 -6.39 -5.74 -3.42
CA MET A 60 -5.00 -6.23 -3.45
C MET A 60 -4.86 -7.64 -2.87
N MET A 61 -5.64 -7.97 -1.83
CA MET A 61 -5.65 -9.31 -1.24
C MET A 61 -6.14 -10.37 -2.24
N LYS A 62 -7.09 -10.03 -3.12
CA LYS A 62 -7.53 -10.94 -4.19
C LYS A 62 -6.44 -11.18 -5.24
N ASP A 63 -5.55 -10.21 -5.41
CA ASP A 63 -4.41 -10.27 -6.34
C ASP A 63 -3.14 -10.85 -5.68
N ASN A 64 -3.30 -11.62 -4.58
CA ASN A 64 -2.20 -12.22 -3.80
C ASN A 64 -1.23 -11.20 -3.15
N ASN A 65 -1.64 -9.95 -2.97
CA ASN A 65 -0.87 -8.93 -2.28
C ASN A 65 -1.49 -8.62 -0.90
N LEU A 66 -0.88 -9.13 0.17
CA LEU A 66 -1.33 -8.91 1.54
C LEU A 66 -0.70 -7.64 2.13
N VAL A 67 -1.47 -6.55 2.18
CA VAL A 67 -1.07 -5.30 2.83
C VAL A 67 -1.28 -5.39 4.34
N ARG A 68 -0.20 -5.28 5.13
CA ARG A 68 -0.23 -5.37 6.61
C ARG A 68 -0.48 -4.03 7.30
N HIS A 69 -0.10 -2.93 6.65
CA HIS A 69 -0.25 -1.56 7.16
C HIS A 69 -0.89 -0.69 6.07
N LEU A 70 -1.98 0.01 6.40
CA LEU A 70 -2.74 0.80 5.43
C LEU A 70 -1.90 1.94 4.83
N ASP A 71 -1.03 2.56 5.63
CA ASP A 71 -0.14 3.65 5.22
C ASP A 71 0.88 3.22 4.14
N ALA A 72 1.22 1.93 4.11
CA ALA A 72 2.11 1.38 3.07
C ALA A 72 1.46 1.43 1.69
N CYS A 73 0.13 1.33 1.62
CA CYS A 73 -0.63 1.39 0.38
C CYS A 73 -0.56 2.80 -0.24
N GLU A 74 -0.67 3.84 0.59
CA GLU A 74 -0.50 5.23 0.15
C GLU A 74 0.96 5.51 -0.24
N THR A 75 1.91 5.08 0.60
CA THR A 75 3.35 5.31 0.35
C THR A 75 3.83 4.62 -0.93
N MET A 76 3.35 3.41 -1.23
CA MET A 76 3.71 2.68 -2.45
C MET A 76 3.28 3.41 -3.72
N GLY A 77 2.19 4.20 -3.68
CA GLY A 77 1.74 5.02 -4.80
C GLY A 77 2.77 6.06 -5.25
N ASN A 78 3.66 6.48 -4.34
CA ASN A 78 4.72 7.46 -4.60
C ASN A 78 6.11 6.80 -4.79
N ALA A 79 6.20 5.47 -4.90
CA ALA A 79 7.47 4.78 -5.04
C ALA A 79 8.13 5.08 -6.41
N THR A 80 9.38 5.55 -6.40
CA THR A 80 10.15 5.86 -7.61
C THR A 80 11.18 4.79 -7.99
N ALA A 81 11.55 3.93 -7.03
CA ALA A 81 12.47 2.83 -7.24
C ALA A 81 12.03 1.59 -6.44
N ILE A 82 12.19 0.41 -7.03
CA ILE A 82 11.93 -0.88 -6.39
C ILE A 82 13.25 -1.63 -6.28
N CYS A 83 13.75 -1.78 -5.06
CA CYS A 83 14.91 -2.62 -4.78
C CYS A 83 14.43 -4.06 -4.59
N SER A 84 14.46 -4.86 -5.65
CA SER A 84 14.12 -6.28 -5.59
C SER A 84 15.36 -7.13 -5.33
N ASP A 85 15.22 -8.11 -4.44
CA ASP A 85 16.20 -9.19 -4.35
C ASP A 85 16.10 -10.10 -5.59
N LYS A 86 17.19 -10.79 -5.94
CA LYS A 86 17.22 -11.68 -7.10
C LYS A 86 16.67 -13.06 -6.75
N THR A 87 17.24 -13.69 -5.73
CA THR A 87 17.01 -15.12 -5.46
C THR A 87 15.64 -15.32 -4.85
N GLY A 88 14.80 -16.14 -5.50
CA GLY A 88 13.44 -16.43 -5.02
C GLY A 88 12.42 -15.30 -5.14
N THR A 89 12.84 -14.12 -5.62
CA THR A 89 11.94 -13.01 -5.98
C THR A 89 11.90 -12.82 -7.50
N LEU A 90 13.04 -12.57 -8.15
CA LEU A 90 13.12 -12.48 -9.61
C LEU A 90 13.32 -13.85 -10.26
N THR A 91 14.02 -14.76 -9.57
CA THR A 91 14.19 -16.14 -10.02
C THR A 91 13.11 -17.04 -9.43
N THR A 92 12.72 -18.09 -10.16
CA THR A 92 11.73 -19.09 -9.72
C THR A 92 12.22 -19.99 -8.57
N ASN A 93 13.44 -19.74 -8.07
CA ASN A 93 14.16 -20.60 -7.13
C ASN A 93 14.21 -22.09 -7.54
N ARG A 94 14.04 -22.38 -8.84
CA ARG A 94 14.17 -23.72 -9.42
C ARG A 94 15.42 -23.75 -10.29
N MET A 95 16.53 -24.10 -9.67
CA MET A 95 17.83 -24.18 -10.33
C MET A 95 17.89 -25.44 -11.19
N THR A 96 18.30 -25.28 -12.45
CA THR A 96 18.59 -26.39 -13.36
C THR A 96 20.00 -26.23 -13.90
N VAL A 97 20.67 -27.35 -14.14
CA VAL A 97 22.00 -27.35 -14.77
C VAL A 97 21.80 -27.19 -16.28
N VAL A 98 22.28 -26.08 -16.84
CA VAL A 98 22.17 -25.78 -18.28
C VAL A 98 23.42 -26.21 -19.04
N GLN A 99 24.59 -26.16 -18.40
CA GLN A 99 25.86 -26.53 -19.02
C GLN A 99 26.73 -27.28 -18.00
N ALA A 100 27.50 -28.24 -18.49
CA ALA A 100 28.51 -28.96 -17.70
C ALA A 100 29.83 -29.00 -18.47
N TYR A 101 30.94 -28.80 -17.76
CA TYR A 101 32.27 -28.92 -18.35
C TYR A 101 32.96 -30.15 -17.76
N VAL A 102 33.11 -31.21 -18.55
CA VAL A 102 33.63 -32.50 -18.10
C VAL A 102 34.61 -33.04 -19.13
N CYS A 103 35.73 -33.62 -18.69
CA CYS A 103 36.74 -34.24 -19.57
C CYS A 103 37.18 -33.35 -20.75
N ASN A 104 37.46 -32.07 -20.47
CA ASN A 104 37.82 -31.04 -21.45
C ASN A 104 36.78 -30.79 -22.57
N LYS A 105 35.52 -31.11 -22.33
CA LYS A 105 34.41 -30.83 -23.25
C LYS A 105 33.33 -30.05 -22.51
N LEU A 106 32.87 -28.96 -23.14
CA LEU A 106 31.69 -28.23 -22.71
C LEU A 106 30.46 -28.92 -23.30
N ALA A 107 29.60 -29.46 -22.44
CA ALA A 107 28.31 -29.99 -22.81
C ALA A 107 27.22 -28.95 -22.52
N THR A 108 26.52 -28.53 -23.57
CA THR A 108 25.38 -27.60 -23.52
C THR A 108 24.05 -28.26 -23.21
N THR A 109 24.02 -29.59 -23.22
CA THR A 109 22.89 -30.44 -22.84
C THR A 109 23.45 -31.54 -21.95
N CYS A 110 22.58 -32.26 -21.22
CA CYS A 110 23.01 -33.40 -20.41
C CYS A 110 23.92 -34.31 -21.25
N ALA A 111 25.20 -34.40 -20.85
CA ALA A 111 26.16 -35.23 -21.55
C ALA A 111 25.78 -36.70 -21.38
N ASP A 112 25.87 -37.48 -22.46
CA ASP A 112 25.68 -38.93 -22.37
C ASP A 112 26.73 -39.53 -21.44
N PHE A 113 26.27 -40.18 -20.36
CA PHE A 113 27.13 -40.86 -19.39
C PHE A 113 28.11 -41.86 -20.03
N ALA A 114 27.77 -42.39 -21.21
CA ALA A 114 28.60 -43.33 -21.96
C ALA A 114 29.95 -42.78 -22.44
N HIS A 115 30.12 -41.45 -22.50
CA HIS A 115 31.35 -40.82 -22.99
C HIS A 115 32.29 -40.36 -21.85
N ILE A 116 31.96 -40.66 -20.59
CA ILE A 116 32.72 -40.24 -19.42
C ILE A 116 33.62 -41.40 -18.96
N PRO A 117 34.91 -41.17 -18.63
CA PRO A 117 35.78 -42.19 -18.06
C PRO A 117 35.24 -42.73 -16.72
N PRO A 118 35.41 -44.04 -16.43
CA PRO A 118 34.83 -44.69 -15.25
C PRO A 118 35.30 -44.10 -13.92
N GLU A 119 36.52 -43.54 -13.87
CA GLU A 119 37.04 -42.90 -12.65
C GLU A 119 36.29 -41.60 -12.28
N VAL A 120 35.83 -40.85 -13.28
CA VAL A 120 35.08 -39.59 -13.08
C VAL A 120 33.62 -39.91 -12.73
N GLU A 121 33.07 -40.96 -13.33
CA GLU A 121 31.73 -41.46 -13.06
C GLU A 121 31.55 -41.84 -11.58
N GLU A 122 32.45 -42.63 -11.00
CA GLU A 122 32.37 -43.06 -9.61
C GLU A 122 32.41 -41.87 -8.63
N LYS A 123 33.31 -40.90 -8.89
CA LYS A 123 33.42 -39.67 -8.09
C LYS A 123 32.17 -38.80 -8.19
N LEU A 124 31.55 -38.73 -9.37
CA LEU A 124 30.32 -37.97 -9.59
C LEU A 124 29.15 -38.60 -8.83
N ILE A 125 28.97 -39.92 -8.94
CA ILE A 125 27.92 -40.67 -8.23
C ILE A 125 28.07 -40.50 -6.71
N LYS A 126 29.28 -40.65 -6.19
CA LYS A 126 29.56 -40.46 -4.76
C LYS A 126 29.27 -39.03 -4.30
N SER A 127 29.63 -38.03 -5.10
CA SER A 127 29.38 -36.61 -4.78
C SER A 127 27.89 -36.27 -4.78
N ILE A 128 27.13 -36.83 -5.73
CA ILE A 128 25.67 -36.69 -5.78
C ILE A 128 25.06 -37.35 -4.54
N ALA A 129 25.42 -38.61 -4.24
CA ALA A 129 24.89 -39.36 -3.11
C ALA A 129 25.15 -38.67 -1.75
N ILE A 130 26.27 -37.96 -1.58
CA ILE A 130 26.59 -37.22 -0.36
C ILE A 130 25.78 -35.92 -0.24
N ASN A 131 25.54 -35.22 -1.36
CA ASN A 131 24.91 -33.89 -1.35
C ASN A 131 23.39 -33.92 -1.61
N SER A 132 22.85 -35.06 -2.04
CA SER A 132 21.41 -35.25 -2.22
C SER A 132 20.76 -35.73 -0.92
N ALA A 133 20.28 -34.79 -0.11
CA ALA A 133 19.27 -35.10 0.90
C ALA A 133 17.91 -35.24 0.21
N TYR A 134 17.30 -36.43 0.29
CA TYR A 134 16.00 -36.72 -0.33
C TYR A 134 14.87 -36.05 0.50
N THR A 135 14.73 -34.73 0.36
CA THR A 135 13.60 -33.97 0.92
C THR A 135 13.12 -33.01 -0.17
N SER A 136 12.17 -33.49 -0.97
CA SER A 136 11.31 -32.65 -1.82
C SER A 136 10.22 -32.00 -0.99
#